data_AF-A0A644WR03-F1
#
_entry.id   AF-A0A644WR03-F1
#
_cell.length_a   1.000
_cell.length_b   1.000
_cell.length_c   1.000
_cell.angle_alpha   90.00
_cell.angle_beta   90.00
_cell.angle_gamma   90.00
#
_symmetry.space_group_name_H-M   'P 1'
#
loop_
_entity.id
_entity.type
_entity.pdbx_description
1 polymer ?
#
loop_
_entity_poly.entity_id
_entity_poly.type
_entity_poly.pdbx_seq_one_letter_code
_entity_poly.pdbx_strand_id
1 'polypeptide(L)'
;MKKFLITTFFITLLSLNLLAYNTYGFIIEDDTYINNTKRDLLVLMLAYKEEIKEIEISKDNYIYLILNNNSKILYDDKKEKNRDSKVSNSDVQDTLEEIYPLESIDKVLEGIDPGRSRCYSLLNGLYGGNRKEVEKNLSSISTLCGNITFNKNARAGESLKKALNEAKELANNKNKINNFIFPISGGYNYRVIQDTGRLSPHAYAIAIDLNRNNSDYWKWVDKSKGSKRIEEYPKELVKIFEDNGFVWGGKWEHFDILHFEYRPEIILKSKYFGSSSNINESKWYDGVPINAETEEIINIIDSKI
;
A
#
# COMPACT_ATOMS: atom_id res chain seq x y z
N MET A 1 30.75 -57.92 7.21
CA MET A 1 29.32 -57.56 7.01
C MET A 1 28.79 -56.47 7.96
N LYS A 2 29.26 -56.31 9.21
CA LYS A 2 28.73 -55.27 10.14
C LYS A 2 29.09 -53.80 9.79
N LYS A 3 30.22 -53.53 9.13
CA LYS A 3 30.62 -52.14 8.77
C LYS A 3 29.83 -51.53 7.60
N PHE A 4 29.32 -52.34 6.67
CA PHE A 4 28.58 -51.86 5.50
C PHE A 4 27.15 -51.42 5.87
N LEU A 5 26.50 -52.10 6.83
CA LEU A 5 25.17 -51.72 7.31
C LEU A 5 25.14 -50.36 8.01
N ILE A 6 26.22 -49.99 8.72
CA ILE A 6 26.27 -48.72 9.48
C ILE A 6 26.36 -47.54 8.52
N THR A 7 27.15 -47.64 7.44
CA THR A 7 27.29 -46.55 6.46
C THR A 7 26.01 -46.34 5.66
N THR A 8 25.31 -47.41 5.26
CA THR A 8 24.02 -47.29 4.57
C THR A 8 22.97 -46.68 5.50
N PHE A 9 22.94 -47.05 6.79
CA PHE A 9 22.01 -46.49 7.77
C PHE A 9 22.23 -44.99 8.00
N PHE A 10 23.49 -44.55 8.09
CA PHE A 10 23.84 -43.12 8.22
C PHE A 10 23.48 -42.30 6.98
N ILE A 11 23.69 -42.83 5.77
CA ILE A 11 23.31 -42.15 4.52
C ILE A 11 21.79 -42.05 4.40
N THR A 12 21.05 -43.12 4.74
CA THR A 12 19.58 -43.09 4.74
C THR A 12 19.01 -42.12 5.79
N LEU A 13 19.62 -42.04 6.97
CA LEU A 13 19.21 -41.11 8.02
C LEU A 13 19.49 -39.66 7.63
N LEU A 14 20.61 -39.38 6.96
CA LEU A 14 20.95 -38.05 6.46
C LEU A 14 20.02 -37.62 5.32
N SER A 15 19.68 -38.52 4.39
CA SER A 15 18.72 -38.24 3.32
C SER A 15 17.30 -38.02 3.85
N LEU A 16 16.85 -38.82 4.83
CA LEU A 16 15.54 -38.65 5.48
C LEU A 16 15.45 -37.31 6.22
N ASN A 17 16.53 -36.88 6.89
CA ASN A 17 16.59 -35.56 7.51
C ASN A 17 16.53 -34.44 6.48
N LEU A 18 17.30 -34.50 5.37
CA LEU A 18 17.22 -33.48 4.31
C LEU A 18 15.82 -33.37 3.68
N LEU A 19 15.17 -34.52 3.41
CA LEU A 19 13.80 -34.56 2.91
C LEU A 19 12.83 -33.92 3.91
N ALA A 20 12.93 -34.26 5.20
CA ALA A 20 12.10 -33.67 6.25
C ALA A 20 12.30 -32.15 6.39
N TYR A 21 13.55 -31.66 6.36
CA TYR A 21 13.87 -30.23 6.40
C TYR A 21 13.30 -29.49 5.19
N ASN A 22 13.43 -30.05 3.98
CA ASN A 22 12.87 -29.43 2.77
C ASN A 22 11.34 -29.41 2.80
N THR A 23 10.69 -30.49 3.26
CA THR A 23 9.22 -30.51 3.40
C THR A 23 8.74 -29.52 4.45
N TYR A 24 9.46 -29.40 5.57
CA TYR A 24 9.10 -28.47 6.65
C TYR A 24 9.28 -27.01 6.21
N GLY A 25 10.36 -26.70 5.49
CA GLY A 25 10.56 -25.39 4.87
C GLY A 25 9.46 -25.05 3.87
N PHE A 26 9.07 -26.00 3.01
CA PHE A 26 7.99 -25.80 2.04
C PHE A 26 6.63 -25.55 2.71
N ILE A 27 6.30 -26.30 3.78
CA ILE A 27 5.05 -26.11 4.54
C ILE A 27 5.02 -24.73 5.19
N ILE A 28 6.14 -24.29 5.79
CA ILE A 28 6.23 -22.96 6.42
C ILE A 28 6.10 -21.84 5.38
N GLU A 29 6.75 -21.98 4.23
CA GLU A 29 6.65 -21.00 3.13
C GLU A 29 5.20 -20.89 2.61
N ASP A 30 4.51 -22.01 2.44
CA ASP A 30 3.12 -22.07 1.99
C ASP A 30 2.16 -21.45 3.04
N ASP A 31 2.31 -21.80 4.32
CA ASP A 31 1.54 -21.22 5.42
C ASP A 31 1.78 -19.70 5.54
N THR A 32 3.02 -19.25 5.35
CA THR A 32 3.38 -17.83 5.38
C THR A 32 2.75 -17.07 4.22
N TYR A 33 2.80 -17.65 3.01
CA TYR A 33 2.15 -17.08 1.83
C TYR A 33 0.63 -16.98 2.02
N ILE A 34 -0.02 -18.06 2.48
CA ILE A 34 -1.46 -18.08 2.73
C ILE A 34 -1.84 -17.04 3.78
N ASN A 35 -1.14 -16.97 4.90
CA ASN A 35 -1.43 -15.99 5.95
C ASN A 35 -1.24 -14.55 5.46
N ASN A 36 -0.19 -14.26 4.69
CA ASN A 36 0.01 -12.94 4.10
C ASN A 36 -1.09 -12.61 3.09
N THR A 37 -1.51 -13.58 2.27
CA THR A 37 -2.64 -13.45 1.36
C THR A 37 -3.91 -13.07 2.11
N LYS A 38 -4.25 -13.80 3.18
CA LYS A 38 -5.43 -13.50 4.00
C LYS A 38 -5.36 -12.10 4.61
N ARG A 39 -4.19 -11.71 5.14
CA ARG A 39 -3.94 -10.37 5.71
C ARG A 39 -4.11 -9.26 4.67
N ASP A 40 -3.61 -9.45 3.46
CA ASP A 40 -3.74 -8.49 2.37
C ASP A 40 -5.20 -8.33 1.93
N LEU A 41 -5.91 -9.44 1.75
CA LEU A 41 -7.33 -9.42 1.39
C LEU A 41 -8.17 -8.74 2.47
N LEU A 42 -7.87 -8.98 3.74
CA LEU A 42 -8.55 -8.31 4.85
C LEU A 42 -8.39 -6.79 4.79
N VAL A 43 -7.17 -6.28 4.61
CA VAL A 43 -6.95 -4.82 4.55
C VAL A 43 -7.54 -4.19 3.29
N LEU A 44 -7.57 -4.90 2.17
CA LEU A 44 -8.23 -4.45 0.94
C LEU A 44 -9.74 -4.36 1.13
N MET A 45 -10.36 -5.40 1.68
CA MET A 45 -11.80 -5.43 1.94
C MET A 45 -12.21 -4.39 2.99
N LEU A 46 -11.36 -4.09 3.98
CA LEU A 46 -11.61 -2.99 4.93
C LEU A 46 -11.44 -1.61 4.27
N ALA A 47 -10.37 -1.42 3.48
CA ALA A 47 -10.08 -0.17 2.79
C ALA A 47 -11.14 0.19 1.74
N TYR A 48 -11.67 -0.82 1.06
CA TYR A 48 -12.54 -0.68 -0.12
C TYR A 48 -13.86 -1.45 0.03
N LYS A 49 -14.42 -1.50 1.24
CA LYS A 49 -15.61 -2.30 1.57
C LYS A 49 -16.86 -2.00 0.72
N GLU A 50 -16.98 -0.75 0.25
CA GLU A 50 -18.09 -0.30 -0.59
C GLU A 50 -17.86 -0.62 -2.07
N GLU A 51 -16.67 -1.12 -2.42
CA GLU A 51 -16.24 -1.34 -3.81
C GLU A 51 -15.93 -2.81 -4.09
N ILE A 52 -15.42 -3.57 -3.11
CA ILE A 52 -15.12 -5.00 -3.23
C ILE A 52 -16.37 -5.80 -2.84
N LYS A 53 -16.84 -6.62 -3.79
CA LYS A 53 -18.03 -7.46 -3.65
C LYS A 53 -17.71 -8.81 -3.04
N GLU A 54 -16.71 -9.50 -3.58
CA GLU A 54 -16.39 -10.87 -3.19
C GLU A 54 -14.97 -11.29 -3.60
N ILE A 55 -14.55 -12.45 -3.09
CA ILE A 55 -13.31 -13.14 -3.47
C ILE A 55 -13.68 -14.37 -4.30
N GLU A 56 -13.04 -14.50 -5.46
CA GLU A 56 -13.12 -15.67 -6.34
C GLU A 56 -11.78 -16.40 -6.40
N ILE A 57 -11.84 -17.73 -6.40
CA ILE A 57 -10.68 -18.60 -6.63
C ILE A 57 -10.92 -19.36 -7.93
N SER A 58 -9.99 -19.22 -8.87
CA SER A 58 -10.02 -19.97 -10.13
C SER A 58 -9.67 -21.44 -9.91
N LYS A 59 -9.92 -22.28 -10.92
CA LYS A 59 -9.51 -23.70 -10.91
C LYS A 59 -8.00 -23.90 -10.74
N ASP A 60 -7.20 -22.92 -11.17
CA ASP A 60 -5.74 -22.94 -11.08
C ASP A 60 -5.22 -22.24 -9.80
N ASN A 61 -6.07 -22.07 -8.79
CA ASN A 61 -5.75 -21.46 -7.48
C ASN A 61 -5.22 -20.02 -7.56
N TYR A 62 -5.57 -19.26 -8.61
CA TYR A 62 -5.46 -17.81 -8.60
C TYR A 62 -6.63 -17.18 -7.85
N ILE A 63 -6.30 -16.16 -7.04
CA ILE A 63 -7.25 -15.41 -6.22
C ILE A 63 -7.56 -14.09 -6.91
N TYR A 64 -8.84 -13.73 -6.92
CA TYR A 64 -9.33 -12.51 -7.52
C TYR A 64 -10.25 -11.75 -6.57
N LEU A 65 -10.10 -10.43 -6.54
CA LEU A 65 -11.10 -9.52 -6.00
C LEU A 65 -12.10 -9.20 -7.11
N ILE A 66 -13.38 -9.35 -6.81
CA ILE A 66 -14.46 -8.92 -7.69
C ILE A 66 -15.00 -7.61 -7.15
N LEU A 67 -14.94 -6.55 -7.96
CA LEU A 67 -15.49 -5.26 -7.60
C LEU A 67 -16.99 -5.18 -7.92
N ASN A 68 -17.71 -4.23 -7.33
CA ASN A 68 -19.14 -4.00 -7.55
C ASN A 68 -19.49 -3.66 -9.01
N ASN A 69 -18.52 -3.16 -9.78
CA ASN A 69 -18.65 -2.94 -11.22
C ASN A 69 -18.28 -4.18 -12.08
N ASN A 70 -18.15 -5.36 -11.45
CA ASN A 70 -17.74 -6.63 -12.04
C ASN A 70 -16.30 -6.68 -12.58
N SER A 71 -15.47 -5.66 -12.30
CA SER A 71 -14.04 -5.76 -12.58
C SER A 71 -13.43 -6.89 -11.76
N LYS A 72 -12.59 -7.68 -12.41
CA LYS A 72 -11.91 -8.83 -11.82
C LYS A 72 -10.42 -8.52 -11.68
N ILE A 73 -9.95 -8.37 -10.44
CA ILE A 73 -8.59 -7.95 -10.11
C ILE A 73 -7.80 -9.15 -9.60
N LEU A 74 -6.72 -9.51 -10.28
CA LEU A 74 -5.81 -10.56 -9.84
C LEU A 74 -5.06 -10.13 -8.59
N TYR A 75 -5.03 -10.98 -7.56
CA TYR A 75 -4.25 -10.73 -6.34
C TYR A 75 -2.75 -10.89 -6.60
N ASP A 76 -2.32 -12.06 -7.05
CA ASP A 76 -0.92 -12.43 -7.29
C ASP A 76 -0.81 -13.23 -8.60
N ASP A 77 0.09 -12.83 -9.50
CA ASP A 77 0.40 -13.56 -10.74
C ASP A 77 1.40 -14.72 -10.55
N LYS A 78 1.94 -14.88 -9.34
CA LYS A 78 2.88 -15.92 -8.89
C LYS A 78 4.21 -15.90 -9.65
N LYS A 79 4.59 -14.77 -10.26
CA LYS A 79 5.87 -14.64 -10.96
C LYS A 79 6.91 -14.03 -10.06
N GLU A 80 8.13 -14.57 -10.11
CA GLU A 80 9.29 -13.90 -9.53
C GLU A 80 9.56 -12.58 -10.28
N LYS A 81 9.56 -11.48 -9.53
CA LYS A 81 9.80 -10.13 -10.05
C LYS A 81 10.91 -9.47 -9.24
N ASN A 82 11.84 -8.83 -9.93
CA ASN A 82 12.77 -7.88 -9.30
C ASN A 82 12.06 -6.54 -9.03
N ARG A 83 12.73 -5.63 -8.30
CA ARG A 83 12.15 -4.32 -7.95
C ARG A 83 11.65 -3.51 -9.14
N ASP A 84 12.42 -3.43 -10.21
CA ASP A 84 12.05 -2.64 -11.40
C ASP A 84 10.81 -3.23 -12.09
N SER A 85 10.77 -4.57 -12.20
CA SER A 85 9.61 -5.30 -12.73
C SER A 85 8.37 -5.07 -11.88
N LYS A 86 8.46 -5.14 -10.54
CA LYS A 86 7.34 -4.85 -9.63
C LYS A 86 6.80 -3.44 -9.83
N VAL A 87 7.69 -2.44 -9.95
CA VAL A 87 7.27 -1.06 -10.21
C VAL A 87 6.54 -0.93 -11.55
N SER A 88 6.98 -1.64 -12.59
CA SER A 88 6.41 -1.54 -13.95
C SER A 88 5.11 -2.32 -14.17
N ASN A 89 4.96 -3.49 -13.52
CA ASN A 89 3.87 -4.45 -13.74
C ASN A 89 3.47 -5.15 -12.43
N SER A 90 3.16 -4.35 -11.41
CA SER A 90 2.70 -4.86 -10.11
C SER A 90 1.28 -5.42 -10.18
N ASP A 91 1.07 -6.53 -9.51
CA ASP A 91 -0.25 -6.95 -9.03
C ASP A 91 -0.52 -6.42 -7.61
N VAL A 92 -1.57 -6.92 -6.98
CA VAL A 92 -1.97 -6.45 -5.64
C VAL A 92 -0.98 -6.91 -4.58
N GLN A 93 -0.48 -8.14 -4.68
CA GLN A 93 0.53 -8.69 -3.77
C GLN A 93 1.81 -7.86 -3.81
N ASP A 94 2.34 -7.55 -5.00
CA ASP A 94 3.53 -6.68 -5.17
C ASP A 94 3.35 -5.30 -4.54
N THR A 95 2.12 -4.79 -4.54
CA THR A 95 1.78 -3.46 -4.03
C THR A 95 1.79 -3.40 -2.50
N LEU A 96 1.48 -4.52 -1.83
CA LEU A 96 1.34 -4.64 -0.38
C LEU A 96 2.53 -5.33 0.31
N GLU A 97 3.46 -5.89 -0.47
CA GLU A 97 4.62 -6.63 0.04
C GLU A 97 5.55 -5.76 0.89
N GLU A 98 5.84 -4.54 0.45
CA GLU A 98 6.72 -3.62 1.17
C GLU A 98 5.94 -2.82 2.22
N ILE A 99 6.21 -3.09 3.50
CA ILE A 99 5.54 -2.42 4.63
C ILE A 99 5.88 -0.92 4.65
N TYR A 100 4.85 -0.08 4.72
CA TYR A 100 5.01 1.35 4.87
C TYR A 100 5.31 1.72 6.33
N PRO A 101 6.42 2.42 6.63
CA PRO A 101 6.76 2.78 8.00
C PRO A 101 5.79 3.86 8.48
N LEU A 102 5.00 3.60 9.52
CA LEU A 102 4.12 4.61 10.13
C LEU A 102 4.87 5.58 11.05
N GLU A 103 6.02 5.16 11.57
CA GLU A 103 6.86 6.03 12.39
C GLU A 103 7.36 7.26 11.61
N SER A 104 7.61 8.34 12.35
CA SER A 104 8.20 9.55 11.77
C SER A 104 9.64 9.28 11.34
N ILE A 105 10.03 9.86 10.20
CA ILE A 105 11.38 9.80 9.67
C ILE A 105 12.02 11.20 9.71
N ASP A 106 13.34 11.25 9.72
CA ASP A 106 14.15 12.48 9.71
C ASP A 106 15.13 12.55 8.53
N LYS A 107 15.15 11.52 7.68
CA LYS A 107 16.01 11.42 6.50
C LYS A 107 15.40 10.48 5.47
N VAL A 108 15.97 10.51 4.27
CA VAL A 108 15.59 9.58 3.19
C VAL A 108 15.81 8.13 3.65
N LEU A 109 14.81 7.28 3.45
CA LEU A 109 14.92 5.84 3.68
C LEU A 109 15.58 5.20 2.46
N GLU A 110 16.62 4.40 2.68
CA GLU A 110 17.34 3.76 1.59
C GLU A 110 16.82 2.35 1.33
N GLY A 111 16.68 2.01 0.06
CA GLY A 111 16.32 0.68 -0.37
C GLY A 111 14.85 0.34 -0.22
N ILE A 112 13.94 1.29 0.01
CA ILE A 112 12.49 1.03 0.05
C ILE A 112 11.71 2.18 -0.61
N ASP A 113 10.60 1.87 -1.30
CA ASP A 113 9.67 2.81 -1.93
C ASP A 113 8.21 2.38 -1.65
N PRO A 114 7.77 2.30 -0.38
CA PRO A 114 6.53 1.63 -0.02
C PRO A 114 5.32 2.32 -0.66
N GLY A 115 4.58 1.56 -1.47
CA GLY A 115 3.40 2.03 -2.22
C GLY A 115 3.67 2.71 -3.56
N ARG A 116 4.94 2.81 -4.00
CA ARG A 116 5.29 3.35 -5.32
C ARG A 116 4.95 2.39 -6.47
N SER A 117 5.01 1.08 -6.21
CA SER A 117 4.40 0.04 -7.06
C SER A 117 2.88 0.15 -6.99
N ARG A 118 2.20 0.07 -8.13
CA ARG A 118 0.76 0.32 -8.25
C ARG A 118 0.10 -0.73 -9.12
N CYS A 119 -0.80 -1.50 -8.53
CA CYS A 119 -1.70 -2.37 -9.28
C CYS A 119 -2.68 -1.54 -10.13
N TYR A 120 -2.34 -1.26 -11.39
CA TYR A 120 -3.18 -0.43 -12.27
C TYR A 120 -4.55 -1.05 -12.56
N SER A 121 -4.67 -2.39 -12.55
CA SER A 121 -5.98 -3.05 -12.68
C SER A 121 -6.88 -2.69 -11.51
N LEU A 122 -6.37 -2.69 -10.28
CA LEU A 122 -7.11 -2.25 -9.09
C LEU A 122 -7.48 -0.77 -9.19
N LEU A 123 -6.52 0.12 -9.48
CA LEU A 123 -6.79 1.57 -9.58
C LEU A 123 -7.80 1.90 -10.69
N ASN A 124 -7.70 1.24 -11.84
CA ASN A 124 -8.66 1.37 -12.93
C ASN A 124 -10.05 0.91 -12.51
N GLY A 125 -10.14 -0.22 -11.80
CA GLY A 125 -11.39 -0.78 -11.30
C GLY A 125 -12.09 0.13 -10.28
N LEU A 126 -11.33 0.77 -9.38
CA LEU A 126 -11.86 1.65 -8.34
C LEU A 126 -12.20 3.06 -8.86
N TYR A 127 -11.30 3.64 -9.66
CA TYR A 127 -11.31 5.08 -9.95
C TYR A 127 -11.64 5.42 -11.41
N GLY A 128 -11.60 4.44 -12.31
CA GLY A 128 -11.89 4.56 -13.75
C GLY A 128 -10.69 4.17 -14.62
N GLY A 129 -10.91 3.39 -15.68
CA GLY A 129 -9.85 2.83 -16.53
C GLY A 129 -9.36 3.75 -17.66
N ASN A 130 -10.05 4.86 -17.88
CA ASN A 130 -9.67 5.88 -18.86
C ASN A 130 -10.12 7.27 -18.39
N ARG A 131 -9.66 8.31 -19.11
CA ARG A 131 -9.95 9.71 -18.76
C ARG A 131 -11.42 9.99 -18.53
N LYS A 132 -12.28 9.51 -19.44
CA LYS A 132 -13.74 9.76 -19.37
C LYS A 132 -14.35 9.12 -18.14
N GLU A 133 -13.94 7.90 -17.81
CA GLU A 133 -14.42 7.20 -16.61
C GLU A 133 -13.94 7.87 -15.33
N VAL A 134 -12.67 8.29 -15.27
CA VAL A 134 -12.16 9.04 -14.12
C VAL A 134 -12.91 10.36 -13.95
N GLU A 135 -13.05 11.15 -15.01
CA GLU A 135 -13.73 12.46 -14.97
C GLU A 135 -15.19 12.36 -14.49
N LYS A 136 -15.88 11.23 -14.76
CA LYS A 136 -17.23 10.95 -14.24
C LYS A 136 -17.27 10.75 -12.72
N ASN A 137 -16.16 10.28 -12.15
CA ASN A 137 -16.02 10.00 -10.72
C ASN A 137 -15.50 11.21 -9.93
N LEU A 138 -15.11 12.29 -10.61
CA LEU A 138 -14.63 13.50 -9.94
C LEU A 138 -15.78 14.28 -9.29
N SER A 139 -15.46 14.96 -8.20
CA SER A 139 -16.30 15.96 -7.56
C SER A 139 -15.46 17.11 -7.03
N SER A 140 -16.09 18.28 -6.86
CA SER A 140 -15.47 19.41 -6.17
C SER A 140 -15.63 19.24 -4.66
N ILE A 141 -14.56 18.88 -3.97
CA ILE A 141 -14.55 18.66 -2.53
C ILE A 141 -14.32 19.99 -1.81
N SER A 142 -15.29 20.41 -1.01
CA SER A 142 -15.16 21.63 -0.20
C SER A 142 -14.44 21.35 1.12
N THR A 143 -13.31 22.04 1.33
CA THR A 143 -12.43 21.90 2.50
C THR A 143 -12.13 23.28 3.11
N LEU A 144 -11.55 23.30 4.31
CA LEU A 144 -11.02 24.52 4.93
C LEU A 144 -9.80 25.10 4.19
N CYS A 145 -9.24 24.37 3.23
CA CYS A 145 -8.16 24.79 2.34
C CYS A 145 -8.67 25.26 0.96
N GLY A 146 -9.99 25.32 0.76
CA GLY A 146 -10.63 25.64 -0.52
C GLY A 146 -11.28 24.43 -1.19
N ASN A 147 -11.77 24.63 -2.41
CA ASN A 147 -12.38 23.58 -3.20
C ASN A 147 -11.32 22.85 -4.03
N ILE A 148 -11.23 21.52 -3.87
CA ILE A 148 -10.27 20.68 -4.58
C ILE A 148 -11.03 19.62 -5.40
N THR A 149 -10.72 19.49 -6.69
CA THR A 149 -11.24 18.39 -7.50
C THR A 149 -10.56 17.09 -7.12
N PHE A 150 -11.35 16.12 -6.67
CA PHE A 150 -10.87 14.80 -6.25
C PHE A 150 -11.83 13.69 -6.63
N ASN A 151 -11.39 12.43 -6.54
CA ASN A 151 -12.25 11.29 -6.81
C ASN A 151 -13.23 11.05 -5.64
N LYS A 152 -14.50 10.78 -5.93
CA LYS A 152 -15.51 10.47 -4.89
C LYS A 152 -15.60 8.99 -4.54
N ASN A 153 -15.11 8.10 -5.41
CA ASN A 153 -15.16 6.65 -5.17
C ASN A 153 -14.19 6.24 -4.07
N ALA A 154 -14.44 5.08 -3.43
CA ALA A 154 -13.61 4.54 -2.35
C ALA A 154 -13.34 5.55 -1.20
N ARG A 155 -14.24 6.52 -1.01
CA ARG A 155 -14.16 7.60 -0.02
C ARG A 155 -12.93 8.52 -0.14
N ALA A 156 -12.23 8.51 -1.28
CA ALA A 156 -11.01 9.28 -1.47
C ALA A 156 -11.21 10.79 -1.20
N GLY A 157 -12.28 11.39 -1.73
CA GLY A 157 -12.62 12.80 -1.50
C GLY A 157 -13.05 13.12 -0.07
N GLU A 158 -13.69 12.18 0.62
CA GLU A 158 -14.04 12.35 2.04
C GLU A 158 -12.79 12.35 2.92
N SER A 159 -11.89 11.42 2.67
CA SER A 159 -10.59 11.32 3.35
C SER A 159 -9.73 12.55 3.09
N LEU A 160 -9.68 13.05 1.85
CA LEU A 160 -9.00 14.30 1.54
C LEU A 160 -9.57 15.49 2.33
N LYS A 161 -10.90 15.60 2.39
CA LYS A 161 -11.57 16.67 3.13
C LYS A 161 -11.18 16.65 4.60
N LYS A 162 -11.19 15.49 5.24
CA LYS A 162 -10.79 15.33 6.64
C LYS A 162 -9.33 15.73 6.85
N ALA A 163 -8.42 15.17 6.04
CA ALA A 163 -6.99 15.46 6.12
C ALA A 163 -6.68 16.96 5.97
N LEU A 164 -7.27 17.63 4.97
CA LEU A 164 -7.05 19.07 4.75
C LEU A 164 -7.67 19.94 5.84
N ASN A 165 -8.83 19.56 6.38
CA ASN A 165 -9.45 20.30 7.48
C ASN A 165 -8.61 20.21 8.76
N GLU A 166 -8.20 19.00 9.14
CA GLU A 166 -7.33 18.77 10.30
C GLU A 166 -5.96 19.46 10.12
N ALA A 167 -5.38 19.39 8.92
CA ALA A 167 -4.15 20.10 8.60
C ALA A 167 -4.30 21.62 8.73
N LYS A 168 -5.46 22.17 8.32
CA LYS A 168 -5.73 23.60 8.48
C LYS A 168 -5.88 24.00 9.94
N GLU A 169 -6.58 23.21 10.73
CA GLU A 169 -6.71 23.42 12.18
C GLU A 169 -5.36 23.37 12.88
N LEU A 170 -4.50 22.40 12.53
CA LEU A 170 -3.12 22.32 13.00
C LEU A 170 -2.33 23.59 12.65
N ALA A 171 -2.45 24.07 11.41
CA ALA A 171 -1.73 25.25 10.94
C ALA A 171 -2.18 26.56 11.60
N ASN A 172 -3.46 26.67 12.01
CA ASN A 172 -3.96 27.81 12.78
C ASN A 172 -3.29 27.91 14.17
N ASN A 173 -2.95 26.77 14.77
CA ASN A 173 -2.25 26.71 16.06
C ASN A 173 -0.73 26.84 15.91
N LYS A 174 -0.17 26.51 14.74
CA LYS A 174 1.26 26.51 14.45
C LYS A 174 1.54 27.20 13.11
N ASN A 175 1.60 28.53 13.10
CA ASN A 175 1.69 29.36 11.88
C ASN A 175 2.75 28.91 10.85
N LYS A 176 3.88 28.31 11.27
CA LYS A 176 4.92 27.81 10.37
C LYS A 176 4.46 26.67 9.46
N ILE A 177 3.46 25.89 9.86
CA ILE A 177 2.93 24.74 9.09
C ILE A 177 2.17 25.20 7.85
N ASN A 178 1.55 26.40 7.86
CA ASN A 178 0.90 26.95 6.66
C ASN A 178 1.85 27.01 5.45
N ASN A 179 3.15 27.24 5.66
CA ASN A 179 4.15 27.28 4.60
C ASN A 179 4.45 25.91 3.96
N PHE A 180 3.98 24.81 4.56
CA PHE A 180 4.08 23.46 3.99
C PHE A 180 2.79 23.07 3.26
N ILE A 181 1.67 23.72 3.58
CA ILE A 181 0.35 23.43 2.99
C ILE A 181 0.07 24.34 1.79
N PHE A 182 0.36 25.64 1.91
CA PHE A 182 -0.06 26.66 0.94
C PHE A 182 1.12 27.34 0.22
N PRO A 183 0.95 27.67 -1.07
CA PRO A 183 -0.17 27.26 -1.94
C PRO A 183 -0.15 25.74 -2.20
N ILE A 184 -1.34 25.14 -2.35
CA ILE A 184 -1.45 23.75 -2.81
C ILE A 184 -0.98 23.71 -4.27
N SER A 185 0.00 22.87 -4.58
CA SER A 185 0.69 22.87 -5.87
C SER A 185 0.06 21.94 -6.91
N GLY A 186 -0.72 20.95 -6.50
CA GLY A 186 -1.24 19.94 -7.42
C GLY A 186 -2.46 19.18 -6.89
N GLY A 187 -3.37 18.86 -7.81
CA GLY A 187 -4.57 18.05 -7.57
C GLY A 187 -4.82 17.16 -8.79
N TYR A 188 -6.06 17.07 -9.29
CA TYR A 188 -6.34 16.32 -10.51
C TYR A 188 -5.54 16.84 -11.72
N ASN A 189 -4.82 15.93 -12.39
CA ASN A 189 -4.14 16.19 -13.66
C ASN A 189 -3.99 14.86 -14.43
N TYR A 190 -4.77 14.70 -15.50
CA TYR A 190 -4.73 13.49 -16.32
C TYR A 190 -3.48 13.43 -17.19
N ARG A 191 -2.43 12.81 -16.66
CA ARG A 191 -1.12 12.66 -17.32
C ARG A 191 -0.48 11.31 -17.02
N VAL A 192 0.48 10.95 -17.85
CA VAL A 192 1.44 9.89 -17.54
C VAL A 192 2.60 10.42 -16.71
N ILE A 193 3.25 9.54 -15.95
CA ILE A 193 4.52 9.81 -15.29
C ILE A 193 5.60 9.82 -16.36
N GLN A 194 6.36 10.90 -16.39
CA GLN A 194 7.44 11.12 -17.36
C GLN A 194 8.40 9.92 -17.41
N ASP A 195 8.73 9.48 -18.63
CA ASP A 195 9.63 8.36 -18.93
C ASP A 195 9.13 6.97 -18.52
N THR A 196 7.84 6.81 -18.19
CA THR A 196 7.33 5.51 -17.74
C THR A 196 6.12 4.97 -18.52
N GLY A 197 5.40 5.83 -19.24
CA GLY A 197 4.15 5.48 -19.93
C GLY A 197 2.96 5.14 -19.02
N ARG A 198 3.13 5.18 -17.70
CA ARG A 198 2.09 4.81 -16.71
C ARG A 198 1.34 6.04 -16.22
N LEU A 199 0.05 5.89 -15.88
CA LEU A 199 -0.74 7.01 -15.35
C LEU A 199 -0.23 7.47 -13.98
N SER A 200 -0.20 8.79 -13.79
CA SER A 200 0.07 9.39 -12.49
C SER A 200 -1.11 9.14 -11.52
N PRO A 201 -0.89 9.02 -10.20
CA PRO A 201 -1.96 9.07 -9.21
C PRO A 201 -2.85 10.32 -9.31
N HIS A 202 -2.26 11.45 -9.72
CA HIS A 202 -3.01 12.67 -10.02
C HIS A 202 -4.02 12.48 -11.17
N ALA A 203 -3.77 11.54 -12.08
CA ALA A 203 -4.68 11.23 -13.17
C ALA A 203 -5.95 10.50 -12.70
N TYR A 204 -5.90 9.81 -11.54
CA TYR A 204 -7.07 9.22 -10.89
C TYR A 204 -7.74 10.17 -9.90
N ALA A 205 -7.15 11.36 -9.66
CA ALA A 205 -7.52 12.30 -8.62
C ALA A 205 -7.53 11.66 -7.22
N ILE A 206 -6.50 10.86 -6.92
CA ILE A 206 -6.25 10.24 -5.61
C ILE A 206 -4.98 10.78 -4.95
N ALA A 207 -4.34 11.80 -5.54
CA ALA A 207 -3.16 12.42 -4.99
C ALA A 207 -3.24 13.94 -4.97
N ILE A 208 -2.55 14.52 -3.99
CA ILE A 208 -2.46 15.96 -3.79
C ILE A 208 -0.99 16.33 -3.51
N ASP A 209 -0.56 17.43 -4.12
CA ASP A 209 0.74 18.03 -3.86
C ASP A 209 0.51 19.31 -3.05
N LEU A 210 1.10 19.39 -1.86
CA LEU A 210 1.02 20.58 -1.00
C LEU A 210 2.00 21.67 -1.48
N ASN A 211 2.56 22.50 -0.58
CA ASN A 211 3.45 23.57 -1.02
C ASN A 211 4.79 23.05 -1.50
N ARG A 212 5.15 23.41 -2.74
CA ARG A 212 6.38 22.97 -3.41
C ARG A 212 7.62 23.67 -2.85
N ASN A 213 8.66 22.87 -2.64
CA ASN A 213 10.04 23.28 -2.43
C ASN A 213 10.94 22.67 -3.52
N ASN A 214 12.06 23.33 -3.82
CA ASN A 214 13.03 22.81 -4.80
C ASN A 214 13.75 21.54 -4.33
N SER A 215 13.66 21.20 -3.04
CA SER A 215 14.27 20.02 -2.44
C SER A 215 13.29 18.84 -2.31
N ASP A 216 12.06 18.96 -2.82
CA ASP A 216 11.03 17.94 -2.58
C ASP A 216 11.14 16.69 -3.46
N TYR A 217 11.89 16.74 -4.58
CA TYR A 217 11.90 15.64 -5.54
C TYR A 217 13.30 15.10 -5.79
N TRP A 218 13.44 13.78 -5.77
CA TRP A 218 14.71 13.06 -5.85
C TRP A 218 15.50 13.31 -7.14
N LYS A 219 14.85 13.67 -8.26
CA LYS A 219 15.57 14.06 -9.48
C LYS A 219 16.08 15.51 -9.46
N TRP A 220 15.60 16.34 -8.54
CA TRP A 220 15.99 17.76 -8.46
C TRP A 220 17.18 17.98 -7.53
N VAL A 221 17.32 17.16 -6.50
CA VAL A 221 18.35 17.31 -5.47
C VAL A 221 18.90 15.96 -5.02
N ASP A 222 20.10 15.96 -4.44
CA ASP A 222 20.67 14.79 -3.79
C ASP A 222 19.94 14.39 -2.50
N LYS A 223 20.20 13.17 -2.01
CA LYS A 223 19.61 12.63 -0.77
C LYS A 223 19.94 13.46 0.48
N SER A 224 21.05 14.20 0.50
CA SER A 224 21.40 15.05 1.66
C SER A 224 20.45 16.24 1.76
N LYS A 225 20.18 16.92 0.65
CA LYS A 225 19.17 17.99 0.58
C LYS A 225 17.75 17.47 0.80
N GLY A 226 17.41 16.31 0.23
CA GLY A 226 16.14 15.64 0.49
C GLY A 226 15.94 15.31 1.97
N SER A 227 16.98 14.79 2.64
CA SER A 227 16.93 14.46 4.07
C SER A 227 16.72 15.71 4.93
N LYS A 228 17.43 16.82 4.66
CA LYS A 228 17.18 18.10 5.33
C LYS A 228 15.73 18.57 5.16
N ARG A 229 15.18 18.39 3.97
CA ARG A 229 13.79 18.75 3.68
C ARG A 229 12.79 17.86 4.44
N ILE A 230 13.06 16.57 4.56
CA ILE A 230 12.26 15.62 5.38
C ILE A 230 12.33 16.01 6.86
N GLU A 231 13.52 16.31 7.38
CA GLU A 231 13.74 16.74 8.77
C GLU A 231 12.93 18.00 9.13
N GLU A 232 12.85 18.96 8.19
CA GLU A 232 12.06 20.18 8.34
C GLU A 232 10.54 19.97 8.21
N TYR A 233 10.10 18.86 7.60
CA TYR A 233 8.69 18.64 7.29
C TYR A 233 7.89 18.37 8.57
N PRO A 234 6.73 19.02 8.79
CA PRO A 234 5.96 18.83 10.02
C PRO A 234 5.46 17.38 10.17
N LYS A 235 5.99 16.67 11.17
CA LYS A 235 5.65 15.26 11.45
C LYS A 235 4.17 15.08 11.73
N GLU A 236 3.55 16.04 12.43
CA GLU A 236 2.11 16.01 12.70
C GLU A 236 1.27 16.19 11.43
N LEU A 237 1.76 16.92 10.43
CA LEU A 237 1.07 17.05 9.14
C LEU A 237 1.08 15.72 8.38
N VAL A 238 2.25 15.05 8.33
CA VAL A 238 2.36 13.72 7.72
C VAL A 238 1.42 12.74 8.42
N LYS A 239 1.44 12.73 9.75
CA LYS A 239 0.56 11.87 10.56
C LYS A 239 -0.93 12.11 10.30
N ILE A 240 -1.38 13.37 10.16
CA ILE A 240 -2.78 13.69 9.82
C ILE A 240 -3.18 13.02 8.50
N PHE A 241 -2.32 13.10 7.49
CA PHE A 241 -2.59 12.47 6.19
C PHE A 241 -2.60 10.95 6.30
N GLU A 242 -1.66 10.35 7.02
CA GLU A 242 -1.60 8.90 7.26
C GLU A 242 -2.83 8.38 8.02
N ASP A 243 -3.25 9.09 9.07
CA ASP A 243 -4.46 8.76 9.84
C ASP A 243 -5.74 8.84 8.97
N ASN A 244 -5.68 9.59 7.87
CA ASN A 244 -6.73 9.71 6.85
C ASN A 244 -6.47 8.85 5.60
N GLY A 245 -5.56 7.87 5.66
CA GLY A 245 -5.38 6.87 4.60
C GLY A 245 -4.48 7.31 3.45
N PHE A 246 -3.67 8.35 3.63
CA PHE A 246 -2.70 8.79 2.63
C PHE A 246 -1.29 8.30 2.96
N VAL A 247 -0.60 7.73 1.99
CA VAL A 247 0.86 7.53 2.05
C VAL A 247 1.56 8.81 1.63
N TRP A 248 2.73 9.07 2.23
CA TRP A 248 3.54 10.25 1.97
C TRP A 248 4.76 9.91 1.12
N GLY A 249 4.95 10.65 0.03
CA GLY A 249 6.07 10.44 -0.89
C GLY A 249 7.44 10.75 -0.29
N GLY A 250 7.51 11.41 0.88
CA GLY A 250 8.75 11.60 1.64
C GLY A 250 9.34 10.31 2.22
N LYS A 251 8.54 9.24 2.34
CA LYS A 251 8.98 7.91 2.85
C LYS A 251 9.50 6.97 1.76
N TRP A 252 9.67 7.46 0.53
CA TRP A 252 10.29 6.73 -0.56
C TRP A 252 11.79 7.05 -0.65
N GLU A 253 12.62 6.06 -1.03
CA GLU A 253 13.99 6.32 -1.46
C GLU A 253 13.99 7.32 -2.63
N HIS A 254 13.07 7.12 -3.57
CA HIS A 254 12.78 8.04 -4.66
C HIS A 254 11.78 9.10 -4.22
N PHE A 255 12.17 9.87 -3.20
CA PHE A 255 11.30 10.81 -2.48
C PHE A 255 10.57 11.82 -3.38
N ASP A 256 9.32 12.08 -3.03
CA ASP A 256 8.44 13.12 -3.55
C ASP A 256 7.72 13.79 -2.36
N ILE A 257 8.41 14.71 -1.68
CA ILE A 257 8.10 15.15 -0.30
C ILE A 257 6.83 15.99 -0.22
N LEU A 258 6.45 16.70 -1.28
CA LEU A 258 5.19 17.43 -1.32
C LEU A 258 3.96 16.54 -1.56
N HIS A 259 4.18 15.28 -1.95
CA HIS A 259 3.17 14.39 -2.50
C HIS A 259 2.51 13.51 -1.45
N PHE A 260 1.18 13.45 -1.48
CA PHE A 260 0.37 12.50 -0.73
C PHE A 260 -0.56 11.74 -1.66
N GLU A 261 -0.64 10.42 -1.50
CA GLU A 261 -1.46 9.52 -2.31
C GLU A 261 -2.42 8.74 -1.41
N TYR A 262 -3.72 8.79 -1.71
CA TYR A 262 -4.75 8.06 -0.97
C TYR A 262 -4.62 6.56 -1.25
N ARG A 263 -4.05 5.83 -0.29
CA ARG A 263 -3.75 4.39 -0.31
C ARG A 263 -4.08 3.75 1.04
N PRO A 264 -5.38 3.74 1.41
CA PRO A 264 -5.82 3.26 2.72
C PRO A 264 -5.43 1.79 2.98
N GLU A 265 -5.34 0.95 1.95
CA GLU A 265 -4.93 -0.44 2.05
C GLU A 265 -3.49 -0.59 2.56
N ILE A 266 -2.58 0.30 2.14
CA ILE A 266 -1.18 0.30 2.59
C ILE A 266 -1.07 0.76 4.05
N ILE A 267 -1.84 1.79 4.41
CA ILE A 267 -1.89 2.30 5.78
C ILE A 267 -2.44 1.21 6.72
N LEU A 268 -3.53 0.53 6.35
CA LEU A 268 -4.11 -0.55 7.14
C LEU A 268 -3.17 -1.75 7.26
N LYS A 269 -2.49 -2.15 6.17
CA LYS A 269 -1.46 -3.21 6.20
C LYS A 269 -0.40 -2.91 7.24
N SER A 270 0.10 -1.68 7.23
CA SER A 270 1.18 -1.26 8.13
C SER A 270 0.70 -1.16 9.58
N LYS A 271 -0.52 -0.66 9.79
CA LYS A 271 -1.12 -0.51 11.12
C LYS A 271 -1.35 -1.86 11.82
N TYR A 272 -1.83 -2.85 11.08
CA TYR A 272 -2.20 -4.15 11.66
C TYR A 272 -1.09 -5.19 11.57
N PHE A 273 -0.24 -5.11 10.55
CA PHE A 273 0.73 -6.17 10.23
C PHE A 273 2.16 -5.66 10.00
N GLY A 274 2.46 -4.39 10.30
CA GLY A 274 3.78 -3.80 10.09
C GLY A 274 4.81 -4.09 11.20
N SER A 275 4.38 -4.59 12.36
CA SER A 275 5.27 -4.89 13.48
C SER A 275 5.78 -6.33 13.44
N SER A 276 7.10 -6.52 13.52
CA SER A 276 7.77 -7.84 13.53
C SER A 276 7.43 -8.72 14.76
N SER A 277 6.69 -8.20 15.74
CA SER A 277 6.12 -8.98 16.85
C SER A 277 5.04 -9.97 16.39
N ASN A 278 4.52 -9.81 15.18
CA ASN A 278 3.37 -10.55 14.66
C ASN A 278 3.73 -11.92 14.02
N ILE A 279 4.97 -12.38 14.26
CA ILE A 279 5.53 -13.62 13.69
C ILE A 279 5.18 -14.86 14.55
N ASN A 280 4.74 -14.67 15.79
CA ASN A 280 4.32 -15.75 16.71
C ASN A 280 2.81 -15.73 17.02
N GLU A 281 2.00 -15.28 16.07
CA GLU A 281 0.56 -15.11 16.27
C GLU A 281 -0.19 -16.43 16.14
N SER A 282 -1.16 -16.63 17.04
CA SER A 282 -1.99 -17.84 17.05
C SER A 282 -3.01 -17.86 15.91
N LYS A 283 -3.34 -16.67 15.37
CA LYS A 283 -4.27 -16.48 14.26
C LYS A 283 -3.69 -15.51 13.24
N TRP A 284 -4.03 -15.71 11.98
CA TRP A 284 -3.50 -14.90 10.88
C TRP A 284 -3.93 -13.42 10.92
N TYR A 285 -4.99 -13.09 11.66
CA TYR A 285 -5.55 -11.74 11.79
C TYR A 285 -5.21 -11.05 13.12
N ASP A 286 -4.33 -11.63 13.93
CA ASP A 286 -3.88 -10.99 15.17
C ASP A 286 -3.28 -9.59 14.85
N GLY A 287 -3.53 -8.60 15.73
CA GLY A 287 -3.23 -7.18 15.49
C GLY A 287 -4.40 -6.34 14.93
N VAL A 288 -5.45 -6.99 14.40
CA VAL A 288 -6.66 -6.30 13.91
C VAL A 288 -7.70 -6.15 15.05
N PRO A 289 -8.28 -4.96 15.28
CA PRO A 289 -9.36 -4.79 16.24
C PRO A 289 -10.61 -5.59 15.83
N ILE A 290 -11.05 -6.51 16.69
CA ILE A 290 -12.21 -7.37 16.41
C ILE A 290 -13.52 -6.66 16.75
N ASN A 291 -14.34 -6.50 15.71
CA ASN A 291 -15.71 -6.01 15.73
C ASN A 291 -16.52 -6.72 14.63
N ALA A 292 -17.84 -6.49 14.58
CA ALA A 292 -18.75 -7.17 13.65
C ALA A 292 -18.31 -7.09 12.17
N GLU A 293 -17.79 -5.94 11.71
CA GLU A 293 -17.33 -5.76 10.34
C GLU A 293 -16.06 -6.58 10.06
N THR A 294 -15.08 -6.53 10.94
CA THR A 294 -13.85 -7.33 10.77
C THR A 294 -14.12 -8.83 10.89
N GLU A 295 -15.03 -9.25 11.77
CA GLU A 295 -15.40 -10.66 11.92
C GLU A 295 -16.08 -11.19 10.66
N GLU A 296 -16.96 -10.40 10.05
CA GLU A 296 -17.62 -10.75 8.78
C GLU A 296 -16.58 -10.99 7.67
N ILE A 297 -15.63 -10.07 7.50
CA ILE A 297 -14.60 -10.19 6.46
C ILE A 297 -13.67 -11.37 6.73
N ILE A 298 -13.24 -11.58 7.99
CA ILE A 298 -12.42 -12.74 8.38
C ILE A 298 -13.13 -14.04 8.02
N ASN A 299 -14.42 -14.17 8.35
CA ASN A 299 -15.21 -15.36 8.04
C ASN A 299 -15.35 -15.58 6.53
N ILE A 300 -15.54 -14.50 5.74
CA ILE A 300 -15.55 -14.58 4.27
C ILE A 300 -14.21 -15.15 3.78
N ILE A 301 -13.09 -14.61 4.25
CA ILE A 301 -11.75 -15.05 3.84
C ILE A 301 -11.49 -16.51 4.22
N ASP A 302 -11.75 -16.90 5.46
CA ASP A 302 -11.57 -18.28 5.93
C ASP A 302 -12.48 -19.29 5.23
N SER A 303 -13.66 -18.85 4.75
CA SER A 303 -14.54 -19.72 3.95
C SER A 303 -14.05 -19.95 2.52
N LYS A 304 -13.12 -19.13 2.03
CA LYS A 304 -12.61 -19.17 0.65
C LYS A 304 -11.21 -19.77 0.56
N ILE A 305 -10.32 -19.38 1.49
CA ILE A 305 -8.89 -19.70 1.49
C ILE A 305 -8.57 -20.56 2.71
#